data_AF-A0A1Q5M4I8-F1
#
_entry.id   AF-A0A1Q5M4I8-F1
#
_cell.length_a   1.000
_cell.length_b   1.000
_cell.length_c   1.000
_cell.angle_alpha   90.00
_cell.angle_beta   90.00
_cell.angle_gamma   90.00
#
_symmetry.space_group_name_H-M   'P 1'
#
loop_
_entity.id
_entity.type
_entity.pdbx_description
1 polymer ?
#
loop_
_entity_poly.entity_id
_entity_poly.type
_entity_poly.pdbx_seq_one_letter_code
_entity_poly.pdbx_strand_id
1 'polypeptide(L)'
;MSGRGRKAVLPPAGHRAEPALGPDGLIVTVTNKSGYKKAFDFAALPVARPMQRSLASVFAVQSRGWTSHLTARNFWIKIELFVRFLAELPSPLEDLDGLTAANLQSWRAKHISTNTGKSTLSLIRTLLRRDPRLAGGPVAEELARRIPKPTPSKQSYEEAERNRVLLTAQQQFRSAWLRICENTRLLNEWRSGDIPDGSREWRIGKALDHIARTGDAHRTLHPGGQTTVTSHRLFGGSSTDKTWGRLFLTSGELTALAVLLTGRFGWNLSVYGRMPTPSTAPSAGETASVTYQVQVEKRRSGGGRWFSTENFTDSGADSPGRLITQALEATANARELVNQLAPGTDLLMVARAYRSEMEHTDLDRPAPVDPFAFGVSPDMGKHWARTHGLNGSPFQRSRRTTVTDTGRPLQHAQSTHESIYVLPDRRVQRASRDVFEAGAREALEQVRAVFDGKITDKPDLAHQETATVDCEDEETSPWPAPGGGCGADFLLCLACTNAHVHPGHHPRLAHLHQQILSLRSVLDDRTFLRDRWNDHLARLEDLRDKVGPAAWTAALARVTDTDRTLVQLLVKRDLAP
;
A
#
# COMPACT_ATOMS: atom_id res chain seq x y z
N MET A 1 25.21 -10.53 10.55
CA MET A 1 24.50 -10.14 11.79
C MET A 1 24.27 -8.64 11.76
N SER A 2 23.02 -8.19 11.66
CA SER A 2 22.69 -6.76 11.59
C SER A 2 22.80 -6.10 12.97
N GLY A 3 23.48 -4.96 13.02
CA GLY A 3 23.66 -4.18 14.25
C GLY A 3 22.31 -3.86 14.89
N ARG A 4 22.17 -4.20 16.17
CA ARG A 4 21.01 -3.84 17.01
C ARG A 4 20.82 -2.32 16.92
N GLY A 5 19.76 -1.88 16.24
CA GLY A 5 19.35 -0.49 16.24
C GLY A 5 19.21 0.00 17.69
N ARG A 6 19.88 1.11 18.01
CA ARG A 6 19.84 1.74 19.34
C ARG A 6 18.37 2.06 19.65
N LYS A 7 17.82 1.49 20.73
CA LYS A 7 16.48 1.87 21.21
C LYS A 7 16.47 3.38 21.42
N ALA A 8 15.41 4.05 20.97
CA ALA A 8 15.22 5.47 21.22
C ALA A 8 15.36 5.74 22.72
N VAL A 9 16.20 6.71 23.07
CA VAL A 9 16.41 7.12 24.46
C VAL A 9 15.07 7.63 24.98
N LEU A 10 14.60 7.04 26.09
CA LEU A 10 13.39 7.53 26.75
C LEU A 10 13.64 8.97 27.21
N PRO A 11 12.62 9.83 27.14
CA PRO A 11 12.76 11.20 27.63
C PRO A 11 13.19 11.18 29.11
N PRO A 12 13.96 12.21 29.56
CA PRO A 12 14.47 12.27 30.93
C PRO A 12 13.38 12.09 31.99
N ALA A 13 13.73 11.56 33.15
CA ALA A 13 12.83 11.50 34.30
C ALA A 13 12.31 12.93 34.60
N GLY A 14 10.99 13.10 34.58
CA GLY A 14 10.33 14.41 34.77
C GLY A 14 9.94 15.15 33.49
N HIS A 15 10.21 14.62 32.30
CA HIS A 15 9.72 15.21 31.05
C HIS A 15 8.17 15.27 31.05
N ARG A 16 7.63 16.48 31.03
CA ARG A 16 6.21 16.75 30.78
C ARG A 16 6.08 17.29 29.37
N ALA A 17 5.22 16.67 28.55
CA ALA A 17 4.83 17.26 27.28
C ALA A 17 4.10 18.58 27.57
N GLU A 18 4.54 19.67 26.91
CA GLU A 18 3.83 20.94 27.00
C GLU A 18 2.35 20.73 26.61
N PRO A 19 1.40 21.29 27.37
CA PRO A 19 -0.01 21.21 26.98
C PRO A 19 -0.19 21.89 25.62
N ALA A 20 -0.86 21.20 24.70
CA ALA A 20 -1.11 21.74 23.36
C ALA A 20 -2.02 22.98 23.39
N LEU A 21 -2.86 23.13 24.40
CA LEU A 21 -3.75 24.28 24.59
C LEU A 21 -3.05 25.37 25.40
N GLY A 22 -3.01 26.59 24.86
CA GLY A 22 -2.45 27.76 25.54
C GLY A 22 -3.30 28.25 26.72
N PRO A 23 -2.76 29.17 27.56
CA PRO A 23 -3.42 29.62 28.79
C PRO A 23 -4.80 30.24 28.59
N ASP A 24 -5.01 30.97 27.49
CA ASP A 24 -6.28 31.64 27.19
C ASP A 24 -7.39 30.65 26.77
N GLY A 25 -7.01 29.40 26.47
CA GLY A 25 -7.91 28.34 26.02
C GLY A 25 -8.37 28.49 24.56
N LEU A 26 -7.73 29.36 23.77
CA LEU A 26 -8.12 29.67 22.39
C LEU A 26 -7.04 29.37 21.35
N ILE A 27 -5.78 29.24 21.76
CA ILE A 27 -4.69 28.90 20.84
C ILE A 27 -4.28 27.46 21.09
N VAL A 28 -4.33 26.63 20.05
CA VAL A 28 -3.79 25.26 20.10
C VAL A 28 -2.52 25.18 19.28
N THR A 29 -1.43 24.78 19.93
CA THR A 29 -0.14 24.54 19.28
C THR A 29 0.04 23.06 18.99
N VAL A 30 0.24 22.73 17.71
CA VAL A 30 0.58 21.37 17.27
C VAL A 30 2.06 21.30 16.93
N THR A 31 2.75 20.34 17.54
CA THR A 31 4.15 20.04 17.27
C THR A 31 4.24 18.88 16.30
N ASN A 32 4.93 19.05 15.17
CA ASN A 32 5.14 17.96 14.23
C ASN A 32 6.31 17.05 14.67
N LYS A 33 6.55 15.97 13.93
CA LYS A 33 7.62 15.00 14.24
C LYS A 33 9.02 15.63 14.33
N SER A 34 9.25 16.72 13.59
CA SER A 34 10.53 17.42 13.56
C SER A 34 10.67 18.45 14.70
N GLY A 35 9.69 18.55 15.61
CA GLY A 35 9.71 19.50 16.73
C GLY A 35 9.20 20.89 16.39
N TYR A 36 8.81 21.14 15.13
CA TYR A 36 8.28 22.45 14.72
C TYR A 36 6.87 22.63 15.26
N LYS A 37 6.63 23.79 15.86
CA LYS A 37 5.34 24.20 16.44
C LYS A 37 4.53 24.99 15.40
N LYS A 38 3.21 24.76 15.37
CA LYS A 38 2.26 25.55 14.59
C LYS A 38 1.04 25.88 15.42
N ALA A 39 0.73 27.16 15.55
CA ALA A 39 -0.42 27.67 16.28
C ALA A 39 -1.68 27.68 15.39
N PHE A 40 -2.82 27.35 16.01
CA PHE A 40 -4.16 27.45 15.45
C PHE A 40 -5.00 28.29 16.40
N ASP A 41 -5.49 29.43 15.91
CA ASP A 41 -6.19 30.42 16.71
C ASP A 41 -7.72 30.30 16.54
N PHE A 42 -8.39 29.83 17.59
CA PHE A 42 -9.85 29.66 17.63
C PHE A 42 -10.60 30.98 17.87
N ALA A 43 -9.92 32.06 18.27
CA ALA A 43 -10.57 33.37 18.47
C ALA A 43 -11.11 33.95 17.15
N ALA A 44 -10.54 33.55 16.02
CA ALA A 44 -10.96 33.98 14.67
C ALA A 44 -12.23 33.28 14.16
N LEU A 45 -12.76 32.28 14.88
CA LEU A 45 -13.93 31.51 14.44
C LEU A 45 -15.24 32.29 14.72
N PRO A 46 -16.17 32.39 13.75
CA PRO A 46 -17.40 33.19 13.89
C PRO A 46 -18.49 32.46 14.70
N VAL A 47 -18.20 32.13 15.96
CA VAL A 47 -19.10 31.51 16.94
C VAL A 47 -18.86 32.12 18.32
N ALA A 48 -19.80 31.91 19.25
CA ALA A 48 -19.69 32.40 20.61
C ALA A 48 -18.40 31.91 21.30
N ARG A 49 -17.87 32.73 22.22
CA ARG A 49 -16.61 32.45 22.91
C ARG A 49 -16.58 31.11 23.66
N PRO A 50 -17.67 30.64 24.31
CA PRO A 50 -17.71 29.31 24.91
C PRO A 50 -17.49 28.20 23.86
N MET A 51 -18.20 28.26 22.73
CA MET A 51 -17.99 27.35 21.60
C MET A 51 -16.54 27.34 21.09
N GLN A 52 -15.91 28.51 20.93
CA GLN A 52 -14.50 28.61 20.51
C GLN A 52 -13.58 27.83 21.47
N ARG A 53 -13.76 27.99 22.78
CA ARG A 53 -12.99 27.30 23.82
C ARG A 53 -13.23 25.79 23.81
N SER A 54 -14.47 25.36 23.66
CA SER A 54 -14.83 23.95 23.59
C SER A 54 -14.22 23.27 22.37
N LEU A 55 -14.28 23.92 21.20
CA LEU A 55 -13.64 23.44 19.97
C LEU A 55 -12.11 23.38 20.10
N ALA A 56 -11.49 24.39 20.73
CA ALA A 56 -10.06 24.39 21.01
C ALA A 56 -9.66 23.22 21.93
N SER A 57 -10.45 22.96 22.96
CA SER A 57 -10.23 21.85 23.90
C SER A 57 -10.27 20.48 23.19
N VAL A 58 -11.34 20.18 22.43
CA VAL A 58 -11.43 18.89 21.73
C VAL A 58 -10.36 18.72 20.65
N PHE A 59 -9.95 19.81 19.99
CA PHE A 59 -8.85 19.80 19.03
C PHE A 59 -7.51 19.54 19.73
N ALA A 60 -7.24 20.17 20.87
CA ALA A 60 -6.03 19.94 21.67
C ALA A 60 -5.95 18.50 22.22
N VAL A 61 -7.07 17.90 22.61
CA VAL A 61 -7.11 16.49 23.01
C VAL A 61 -6.80 15.58 21.82
N GLN A 62 -7.43 15.84 20.67
CA GLN A 62 -7.24 15.05 19.47
C GLN A 62 -5.83 15.20 18.85
N SER A 63 -5.19 16.35 19.03
CA SER A 63 -3.89 16.66 18.42
C SER A 63 -2.70 15.93 19.04
N ARG A 64 -2.83 15.38 20.25
CA ARG A 64 -1.77 14.66 20.98
C ARG A 64 -1.15 13.49 20.18
N GLY A 65 -1.91 12.92 19.24
CA GLY A 65 -1.46 11.82 18.39
C GLY A 65 -1.00 12.23 16.99
N TRP A 66 -0.99 13.52 16.66
CA TRP A 66 -0.62 13.99 15.33
C TRP A 66 0.88 14.18 15.21
N THR A 67 1.43 13.76 14.06
CA THR A 67 2.87 13.83 13.77
C THR A 67 3.19 14.79 12.62
N SER A 68 2.19 15.49 12.10
CA SER A 68 2.32 16.43 10.97
C SER A 68 1.31 17.56 11.07
N HIS A 69 1.73 18.78 10.73
CA HIS A 69 0.85 19.95 10.62
C HIS A 69 -0.21 19.81 9.53
N LEU A 70 0.02 19.02 8.49
CA LEU A 70 -0.95 18.72 7.43
C LEU A 70 -2.21 18.06 7.99
N THR A 71 -2.05 17.12 8.93
CA THR A 71 -3.17 16.51 9.65
C THR A 71 -3.94 17.57 10.43
N ALA A 72 -3.23 18.41 11.20
CA ALA A 72 -3.84 19.47 11.98
C ALA A 72 -4.61 20.46 11.08
N ARG A 73 -4.01 20.90 9.98
CA ARG A 73 -4.63 21.78 8.98
C ARG A 73 -5.87 21.15 8.37
N ASN A 74 -5.86 19.84 8.09
CA ASN A 74 -7.04 19.15 7.55
C ASN A 74 -8.20 19.15 8.55
N PHE A 75 -7.94 18.90 9.85
CA PHE A 75 -8.97 19.04 10.89
C PHE A 75 -9.44 20.48 11.04
N TRP A 76 -8.52 21.45 11.03
CA TRP A 76 -8.82 22.89 11.11
C TRP A 76 -9.79 23.33 10.00
N ILE A 77 -9.51 23.00 8.75
CA ILE A 77 -10.40 23.31 7.62
C ILE A 77 -11.80 22.68 7.81
N LYS A 78 -11.89 21.49 8.43
CA LYS A 78 -13.20 20.88 8.71
C LYS A 78 -13.93 21.58 9.84
N ILE A 79 -13.22 22.04 10.86
CA ILE A 79 -13.79 22.88 11.93
C ILE A 79 -14.34 24.17 11.33
N GLU A 80 -13.60 24.85 10.46
CA GLU A 80 -14.09 26.07 9.80
C GLU A 80 -15.40 25.83 9.04
N LEU A 81 -15.50 24.70 8.31
CA LEU A 81 -16.75 24.32 7.63
C LEU A 81 -17.89 24.01 8.61
N PHE A 82 -17.60 23.34 9.70
CA PHE A 82 -18.60 23.01 10.72
C PHE A 82 -19.10 24.26 11.45
N VAL A 83 -18.19 25.16 11.83
CA VAL A 83 -18.49 26.43 12.47
C VAL A 83 -19.35 27.32 11.57
N ARG A 84 -19.05 27.40 10.27
CA ARG A 84 -19.92 28.11 9.31
C ARG A 84 -21.33 27.53 9.29
N PHE A 85 -21.45 26.20 9.31
CA PHE A 85 -22.77 25.56 9.41
C PHE A 85 -23.50 25.90 10.71
N LEU A 86 -22.80 25.93 11.86
CA LEU A 86 -23.41 26.33 13.13
C LEU A 86 -23.88 27.79 13.13
N ALA A 87 -23.11 28.68 12.51
CA ALA A 87 -23.47 30.09 12.39
C ALA A 87 -24.68 30.33 11.45
N GLU A 88 -24.94 29.42 10.51
CA GLU A 88 -26.10 29.44 9.61
C GLU A 88 -27.40 28.91 10.27
N LEU A 89 -27.34 28.39 11.50
CA LEU A 89 -28.53 27.86 12.17
C LEU A 89 -29.51 28.99 12.57
N PRO A 90 -30.85 28.76 12.51
CA PRO A 90 -31.84 29.78 12.88
C PRO A 90 -31.68 30.33 14.30
N SER A 91 -31.18 29.51 15.22
CA SER A 91 -30.79 29.90 16.57
C SER A 91 -29.31 29.55 16.76
N PRO A 92 -28.41 30.54 16.82
CA PRO A 92 -26.99 30.29 17.10
C PRO A 92 -26.81 29.57 18.44
N LEU A 93 -25.88 28.63 18.48
CA LEU A 93 -25.55 27.88 19.69
C LEU A 93 -24.44 28.59 20.47
N GLU A 94 -24.63 28.72 21.77
CA GLU A 94 -23.62 29.31 22.68
C GLU A 94 -22.41 28.38 22.89
N ASP A 95 -22.64 27.07 23.00
CA ASP A 95 -21.58 26.08 23.23
C ASP A 95 -21.97 24.68 22.68
N LEU A 96 -21.03 23.71 22.73
CA LEU A 96 -21.20 22.35 22.23
C LEU A 96 -22.31 21.57 22.95
N ASP A 97 -22.61 21.85 24.21
CA ASP A 97 -23.71 21.20 24.94
C ASP A 97 -25.10 21.59 24.42
N GLY A 98 -25.22 22.69 23.70
CA GLY A 98 -26.42 23.07 22.95
C GLY A 98 -26.64 22.28 21.66
N LEU A 99 -25.69 21.42 21.24
CA LEU A 99 -25.88 20.58 20.06
C LEU A 99 -27.02 19.58 20.26
N THR A 100 -27.95 19.54 19.30
CA THR A 100 -29.04 18.57 19.30
C THR A 100 -28.83 17.48 18.25
N ALA A 101 -29.55 16.35 18.40
CA ALA A 101 -29.61 15.30 17.38
C ALA A 101 -30.07 15.86 16.03
N ALA A 102 -31.04 16.77 16.02
CA ALA A 102 -31.54 17.40 14.78
C ALA A 102 -30.45 18.22 14.06
N ASN A 103 -29.60 18.95 14.79
CA ASN A 103 -28.48 19.67 14.17
C ASN A 103 -27.51 18.70 13.49
N LEU A 104 -27.17 17.59 14.16
CA LEU A 104 -26.26 16.58 13.60
C LEU A 104 -26.88 15.82 12.42
N GLN A 105 -28.18 15.56 12.43
CA GLN A 105 -28.91 14.96 11.31
C GLN A 105 -28.88 15.89 10.08
N SER A 106 -29.11 17.20 10.27
CA SER A 106 -29.00 18.20 9.20
C SER A 106 -27.58 18.28 8.64
N TRP A 107 -26.57 18.36 9.52
CA TRP A 107 -25.15 18.31 9.13
C TRP A 107 -24.82 17.05 8.33
N ARG A 108 -25.33 15.89 8.77
CA ARG A 108 -25.16 14.62 8.07
C ARG A 108 -25.80 14.66 6.69
N ALA A 109 -27.05 15.11 6.57
CA ALA A 109 -27.75 15.19 5.29
C ALA A 109 -27.00 16.04 4.26
N LYS A 110 -26.43 17.18 4.68
CA LYS A 110 -25.63 18.09 3.83
C LYS A 110 -24.36 17.44 3.26
N HIS A 111 -23.80 16.43 3.94
CA HIS A 111 -22.47 15.89 3.60
C HIS A 111 -22.43 14.41 3.20
N ILE A 112 -23.42 13.60 3.56
CA ILE A 112 -23.33 12.13 3.43
C ILE A 112 -23.23 11.64 1.98
N SER A 113 -23.71 12.43 1.01
CA SER A 113 -23.80 12.06 -0.41
C SER A 113 -22.45 12.05 -1.13
N THR A 114 -21.43 12.77 -0.64
CA THR A 114 -20.13 12.91 -1.32
C THR A 114 -19.00 12.26 -0.52
N ASN A 115 -17.93 11.82 -1.21
CA ASN A 115 -16.73 11.30 -0.53
C ASN A 115 -16.09 12.35 0.39
N THR A 116 -15.95 13.59 -0.08
CA THR A 116 -15.40 14.70 0.71
C THR A 116 -16.26 15.00 1.93
N GLY A 117 -17.59 14.94 1.78
CA GLY A 117 -18.52 15.11 2.89
C GLY A 117 -18.47 13.96 3.89
N LYS A 118 -18.42 12.69 3.47
CA LYS A 118 -18.19 11.53 4.34
C LYS A 118 -16.90 11.65 5.16
N SER A 119 -15.81 12.11 4.55
CA SER A 119 -14.56 12.39 5.25
C SER A 119 -14.70 13.54 6.25
N THR A 120 -15.41 14.61 5.88
CA THR A 120 -15.69 15.77 6.75
C THR A 120 -16.50 15.35 7.98
N LEU A 121 -17.58 14.59 7.77
CA LEU A 121 -18.40 14.01 8.84
C LEU A 121 -17.56 13.14 9.78
N SER A 122 -16.68 12.30 9.22
CA SER A 122 -15.84 11.40 10.02
C SER A 122 -14.88 12.17 10.92
N LEU A 123 -14.24 13.23 10.40
CA LEU A 123 -13.28 14.05 11.17
C LEU A 123 -13.96 14.88 12.25
N ILE A 124 -15.09 15.53 11.95
CA ILE A 124 -15.86 16.28 12.94
C ILE A 124 -16.41 15.34 14.02
N ARG A 125 -16.96 14.18 13.64
CA ARG A 125 -17.36 13.15 14.62
C ARG A 125 -16.20 12.76 15.54
N THR A 126 -15.00 12.57 14.99
CA THR A 126 -13.82 12.24 15.81
C THR A 126 -13.49 13.33 16.83
N LEU A 127 -13.65 14.61 16.48
CA LEU A 127 -13.46 15.72 17.41
C LEU A 127 -14.57 15.78 18.47
N LEU A 128 -15.84 15.77 18.05
CA LEU A 128 -16.98 15.90 18.96
C LEU A 128 -17.03 14.79 20.00
N ARG A 129 -16.65 13.55 19.64
CA ARG A 129 -16.55 12.43 20.59
C ARG A 129 -15.46 12.59 21.67
N ARG A 130 -14.63 13.64 21.60
CA ARG A 130 -13.67 13.99 22.67
C ARG A 130 -14.27 14.87 23.74
N ASP A 131 -15.44 15.47 23.52
CA ASP A 131 -16.14 16.23 24.55
C ASP A 131 -16.97 15.27 25.44
N PRO A 132 -16.69 15.17 26.75
CA PRO A 132 -17.44 14.31 27.66
C PRO A 132 -18.93 14.66 27.74
N ARG A 133 -19.31 15.92 27.51
CA ARG A 133 -20.71 16.37 27.54
C ARG A 133 -21.55 15.73 26.43
N LEU A 134 -20.91 15.29 25.34
CA LEU A 134 -21.55 14.64 24.19
C LEU A 134 -21.50 13.10 24.26
N ALA A 135 -21.12 12.53 25.41
CA ALA A 135 -20.94 11.09 25.55
C ALA A 135 -22.26 10.31 25.73
N GLY A 136 -23.36 10.98 26.07
CA GLY A 136 -24.67 10.37 26.32
C GLY A 136 -25.83 11.01 25.56
N GLY A 137 -26.99 10.34 25.58
CA GLY A 137 -28.24 10.84 25.02
C GLY A 137 -28.33 10.80 23.48
N PRO A 138 -29.36 11.45 22.90
CA PRO A 138 -29.65 11.40 21.46
C PRO A 138 -28.50 11.89 20.56
N VAL A 139 -27.70 12.85 21.04
CA VAL A 139 -26.53 13.37 20.33
C VAL A 139 -25.45 12.29 20.19
N ALA A 140 -25.18 11.55 21.26
CA ALA A 140 -24.21 10.46 21.25
C ALA A 140 -24.64 9.34 20.29
N GLU A 141 -25.93 9.03 20.23
CA GLU A 141 -26.51 8.07 19.29
C GLU A 141 -26.32 8.51 17.83
N GLU A 142 -26.60 9.78 17.51
CA GLU A 142 -26.35 10.32 16.16
C GLU A 142 -24.86 10.31 15.78
N LEU A 143 -23.97 10.64 16.73
CA LEU A 143 -22.52 10.53 16.52
C LEU A 143 -22.09 9.06 16.32
N ALA A 144 -22.76 8.09 16.96
CA ALA A 144 -22.46 6.67 16.81
C ALA A 144 -22.91 6.12 15.44
N ARG A 145 -23.87 6.76 14.77
CA ARG A 145 -24.39 6.27 13.47
C ARG A 145 -23.28 6.04 12.45
N ARG A 146 -23.38 4.89 11.77
CA ARG A 146 -22.41 4.46 10.75
C ARG A 146 -22.32 5.51 9.64
N ILE A 147 -21.11 5.99 9.36
CA ILE A 147 -20.81 6.78 8.15
C ILE A 147 -20.30 5.79 7.10
N PRO A 148 -20.91 5.71 5.89
CA PRO A 148 -20.39 4.88 4.82
C PRO A 148 -18.95 5.23 4.51
N LYS A 149 -18.11 4.22 4.24
CA LYS A 149 -16.74 4.47 3.82
C LYS A 149 -16.76 5.24 2.48
N PRO A 150 -15.89 6.25 2.30
CA PRO A 150 -15.71 6.89 1.00
C PRO A 150 -15.33 5.85 -0.06
N THR A 151 -15.96 5.93 -1.23
CA THR A 151 -15.63 5.05 -2.35
C THR A 151 -14.29 5.51 -2.94
N PRO A 152 -13.28 4.64 -3.08
CA PRO A 152 -12.00 5.03 -3.69
C PRO A 152 -12.21 5.60 -5.10
N SER A 153 -11.89 6.89 -5.29
CA SER A 153 -12.19 7.61 -6.53
C SER A 153 -11.07 7.54 -7.57
N LYS A 154 -9.90 7.04 -7.19
CA LYS A 154 -8.74 6.94 -8.08
C LYS A 154 -8.59 5.50 -8.55
N GLN A 155 -8.39 5.36 -9.84
CA GLN A 155 -8.19 4.09 -10.54
C GLN A 155 -6.74 4.00 -11.04
N SER A 156 -6.24 2.78 -11.21
CA SER A 156 -4.99 2.54 -11.91
C SER A 156 -4.99 3.19 -13.30
N TYR A 157 -3.81 3.46 -13.81
CA TYR A 157 -3.60 3.70 -15.24
C TYR A 157 -3.98 2.46 -16.05
N GLU A 158 -4.61 2.69 -17.19
CA GLU A 158 -4.57 1.74 -18.30
C GLU A 158 -3.15 1.76 -18.90
N GLU A 159 -2.77 0.70 -19.60
CA GLU A 159 -1.38 0.48 -20.03
C GLU A 159 -0.82 1.62 -20.89
N ALA A 160 -1.56 2.05 -21.93
CA ALA A 160 -1.15 3.14 -22.80
C ALA A 160 -0.98 4.47 -22.04
N GLU A 161 -1.87 4.75 -21.09
CA GLU A 161 -1.79 5.97 -20.27
C GLU A 161 -0.58 5.92 -19.33
N ARG A 162 -0.31 4.76 -18.72
CA ARG A 162 0.87 4.56 -17.87
C ARG A 162 2.15 4.75 -18.69
N ASN A 163 2.21 4.13 -19.86
CA ASN A 163 3.39 4.18 -20.74
C ASN A 163 3.66 5.62 -21.16
N ARG A 164 2.63 6.40 -21.50
CA ARG A 164 2.78 7.83 -21.79
C ARG A 164 3.38 8.60 -20.61
N VAL A 165 2.84 8.42 -19.40
CA VAL A 165 3.34 9.12 -18.19
C VAL A 165 4.79 8.76 -17.89
N LEU A 166 5.12 7.47 -17.93
CA LEU A 166 6.47 6.98 -17.62
C LEU A 166 7.49 7.36 -18.70
N LEU A 167 7.11 7.30 -19.99
CA LEU A 167 7.96 7.70 -21.10
C LEU A 167 8.29 9.19 -21.02
N THR A 168 7.30 10.06 -20.76
CA THR A 168 7.54 11.49 -20.58
C THR A 168 8.50 11.77 -19.42
N ALA A 169 8.30 11.11 -18.28
CA ALA A 169 9.19 11.25 -17.14
C ALA A 169 10.61 10.73 -17.45
N GLN A 170 10.71 9.60 -18.17
CA GLN A 170 11.99 9.00 -18.56
C GLN A 170 12.76 9.91 -19.51
N GLN A 171 12.12 10.46 -20.54
CA GLN A 171 12.75 11.36 -21.49
C GLN A 171 13.32 12.61 -20.80
N GLN A 172 12.53 13.26 -19.96
CA GLN A 172 12.98 14.46 -19.25
C GLN A 172 14.11 14.14 -18.26
N PHE A 173 13.96 13.12 -17.43
CA PHE A 173 14.98 12.76 -16.45
C PHE A 173 16.27 12.28 -17.12
N ARG A 174 16.19 11.44 -18.16
CA ARG A 174 17.36 10.95 -18.89
C ARG A 174 18.13 12.09 -19.54
N SER A 175 17.44 13.04 -20.16
CA SER A 175 18.08 14.23 -20.74
C SER A 175 18.82 15.05 -19.68
N ALA A 176 18.20 15.26 -18.52
CA ALA A 176 18.82 15.97 -17.40
C ALA A 176 20.02 15.22 -16.82
N TRP A 177 19.90 13.90 -16.63
CA TRP A 177 20.97 13.05 -16.13
C TRP A 177 22.18 13.05 -17.05
N LEU A 178 22.00 12.84 -18.36
CA LEU A 178 23.10 12.90 -19.34
C LEU A 178 23.78 14.26 -19.34
N ARG A 179 22.99 15.35 -19.35
CA ARG A 179 23.51 16.72 -19.25
C ARG A 179 24.38 16.89 -18.00
N ILE A 180 23.91 16.46 -16.84
CA ILE A 180 24.63 16.61 -15.57
C ILE A 180 25.90 15.77 -15.57
N CYS A 181 25.85 14.51 -16.02
CA CYS A 181 27.00 13.62 -16.07
C CYS A 181 28.09 14.15 -17.01
N GLU A 182 27.72 14.63 -18.21
CA GLU A 182 28.67 15.21 -19.16
C GLU A 182 29.35 16.47 -18.60
N ASN A 183 28.59 17.38 -17.99
CA ASN A 183 29.19 18.59 -17.39
C ASN A 183 29.99 18.29 -16.12
N THR A 184 29.61 17.27 -15.35
CA THR A 184 30.39 16.80 -14.19
C THR A 184 31.72 16.21 -14.64
N ARG A 185 31.74 15.43 -15.72
CA ARG A 185 32.97 14.92 -16.33
C ARG A 185 33.88 16.06 -16.77
N LEU A 186 33.35 17.04 -17.52
CA LEU A 186 34.10 18.22 -17.95
C LEU A 186 34.66 19.02 -16.76
N LEU A 187 33.88 19.18 -15.68
CA LEU A 187 34.34 19.83 -14.46
C LEU A 187 35.50 19.09 -13.81
N ASN A 188 35.45 17.75 -13.79
CA ASN A 188 36.52 16.94 -13.21
C ASN A 188 37.80 16.99 -14.06
N GLU A 189 37.69 16.87 -15.39
CA GLU A 189 38.81 17.03 -16.34
C GLU A 189 39.44 18.44 -16.22
N TRP A 190 38.63 19.47 -15.99
CA TRP A 190 39.13 20.82 -15.74
C TRP A 190 39.90 20.91 -14.41
N ARG A 191 39.38 20.29 -13.34
CA ARG A 191 40.01 20.29 -12.00
C ARG A 191 41.31 19.49 -11.94
N SER A 192 41.45 18.46 -12.77
CA SER A 192 42.70 17.68 -12.90
C SER A 192 43.76 18.38 -13.76
N GLY A 193 43.40 19.45 -14.49
CA GLY A 193 44.30 20.15 -15.40
C GLY A 193 44.45 19.49 -16.77
N ASP A 194 43.55 18.56 -17.13
CA ASP A 194 43.59 17.83 -18.42
C ASP A 194 43.09 18.68 -19.60
N ILE A 195 42.50 19.84 -19.32
CA ILE A 195 41.95 20.75 -20.33
C ILE A 195 42.93 21.92 -20.58
N PRO A 196 43.35 22.17 -21.84
CA PRO A 196 44.26 23.26 -22.16
C PRO A 196 43.72 24.64 -21.77
N ASP A 197 44.56 25.41 -21.07
CA ASP A 197 44.28 26.80 -20.67
C ASP A 197 43.85 27.67 -21.87
N GLY A 198 42.81 28.49 -21.67
CA GLY A 198 42.29 29.41 -22.68
C GLY A 198 41.33 28.79 -23.71
N SER A 199 41.24 27.46 -23.80
CA SER A 199 40.25 26.77 -24.64
C SER A 199 38.80 27.15 -24.25
N ARG A 200 37.83 26.82 -25.12
CA ARG A 200 36.41 27.06 -24.81
C ARG A 200 35.97 26.19 -23.64
N GLU A 201 36.40 24.94 -23.63
CA GLU A 201 36.16 23.91 -22.61
C GLU A 201 36.73 24.36 -21.28
N TRP A 202 37.93 24.94 -21.26
CA TRP A 202 38.54 25.47 -20.05
C TRP A 202 37.72 26.63 -19.45
N ARG A 203 37.24 27.55 -20.29
CA ARG A 203 36.38 28.65 -19.84
C ARG A 203 35.04 28.13 -19.30
N ILE A 204 34.49 27.08 -19.90
CA ILE A 204 33.28 26.41 -19.39
C ILE A 204 33.59 25.74 -18.05
N GLY A 205 34.70 25.00 -17.92
CA GLY A 205 35.14 24.36 -16.69
C GLY A 205 35.27 25.34 -15.53
N LYS A 206 35.92 26.49 -15.75
CA LYS A 206 36.00 27.58 -14.77
C LYS A 206 34.62 28.07 -14.31
N ALA A 207 33.68 28.21 -15.24
CA ALA A 207 32.33 28.66 -14.92
C ALA A 207 31.48 27.57 -14.22
N LEU A 208 31.68 26.30 -14.59
CA LEU A 208 31.09 25.15 -13.90
C LEU A 208 31.60 25.03 -12.46
N ASP A 209 32.89 25.28 -12.24
CA ASP A 209 33.46 25.26 -10.89
C ASP A 209 32.85 26.35 -9.99
N HIS A 210 32.59 27.54 -10.54
CA HIS A 210 31.83 28.57 -9.83
C HIS A 210 30.40 28.11 -9.49
N ILE A 211 29.70 27.49 -10.44
CA ILE A 211 28.35 26.93 -10.22
C ILE A 211 28.39 25.84 -9.14
N ALA A 212 29.39 24.96 -9.16
CA ALA A 212 29.55 23.88 -8.18
C ALA A 212 29.76 24.41 -6.76
N ARG A 213 30.44 25.55 -6.59
CA ARG A 213 30.71 26.17 -5.28
C ARG A 213 29.58 27.06 -4.76
N THR A 214 28.77 27.63 -5.66
CA THR A 214 27.80 28.68 -5.28
C THR A 214 26.34 28.31 -5.53
N GLY A 215 26.08 27.26 -6.33
CA GLY A 215 24.72 26.88 -6.72
C GLY A 215 24.12 27.71 -7.86
N ASP A 216 24.83 28.73 -8.36
CA ASP A 216 24.36 29.57 -9.46
C ASP A 216 25.49 30.02 -10.41
N ALA A 217 25.11 30.43 -11.61
CA ALA A 217 26.05 31.05 -12.53
C ALA A 217 26.24 32.53 -12.17
N HIS A 218 27.44 33.07 -12.44
CA HIS A 218 27.71 34.49 -12.22
C HIS A 218 26.74 35.38 -13.01
N ARG A 219 26.20 36.41 -12.36
CA ARG A 219 25.13 37.26 -12.88
C ARG A 219 25.57 38.73 -12.94
N THR A 220 25.32 39.39 -14.06
CA THR A 220 25.50 40.83 -14.24
C THR A 220 24.16 41.54 -13.97
N LEU A 221 24.17 42.52 -13.07
CA LEU A 221 23.06 43.44 -12.86
C LEU A 221 23.20 44.62 -13.84
N HIS A 222 22.17 44.84 -14.65
CA HIS A 222 22.11 45.97 -15.57
C HIS A 222 21.50 47.20 -14.90
N PRO A 223 21.79 48.43 -15.37
CA PRO A 223 21.25 49.67 -14.78
C PRO A 223 19.73 49.72 -14.63
N GLY A 224 18.98 48.97 -15.46
CA GLY A 224 17.52 48.83 -15.37
C GLY A 224 17.02 47.79 -14.35
N GLY A 225 17.88 47.26 -13.48
CA GLY A 225 17.53 46.24 -12.46
C GLY A 225 17.39 44.82 -13.01
N GLN A 226 17.55 44.61 -14.31
CA GLN A 226 17.51 43.29 -14.93
C GLN A 226 18.84 42.55 -14.68
N THR A 227 18.75 41.26 -14.36
CA THR A 227 19.91 40.43 -14.09
C THR A 227 20.07 39.34 -15.17
N THR A 228 21.24 39.25 -15.79
CA THR A 228 21.54 38.23 -16.82
C THR A 228 22.75 37.40 -16.44
N VAL A 229 22.82 36.14 -16.86
CA VAL A 229 24.03 35.32 -16.66
C VAL A 229 25.17 35.89 -17.51
N THR A 230 26.26 36.25 -16.84
CA THR A 230 27.41 36.95 -17.44
C THR A 230 28.02 36.15 -18.60
N SER A 231 28.11 34.83 -18.43
CA SER A 231 28.69 33.92 -19.42
C SER A 231 27.65 33.21 -20.30
N HIS A 232 26.43 33.75 -20.44
CA HIS A 232 25.35 33.09 -21.20
C HIS A 232 25.74 32.73 -22.64
N ARG A 233 26.54 33.58 -23.32
CA ARG A 233 27.04 33.28 -24.68
C ARG A 233 27.96 32.06 -24.71
N LEU A 234 28.85 31.94 -23.73
CA LEU A 234 29.75 30.79 -23.59
C LEU A 234 28.97 29.48 -23.40
N PHE A 235 27.89 29.55 -22.61
CA PHE A 235 26.99 28.45 -22.34
C PHE A 235 26.00 28.12 -23.47
N GLY A 236 25.96 28.93 -24.53
CA GLY A 236 25.03 28.77 -25.65
C GLY A 236 23.59 29.21 -25.35
N GLY A 237 23.38 30.04 -24.32
CA GLY A 237 22.08 30.62 -23.97
C GLY A 237 21.93 30.95 -22.48
N SER A 238 20.80 31.59 -22.14
CA SER A 238 20.45 32.00 -20.77
C SER A 238 19.42 31.09 -20.09
N SER A 239 18.99 30.01 -20.75
CA SER A 239 18.02 29.06 -20.20
C SER A 239 18.61 28.30 -19.01
N THR A 240 17.74 27.79 -18.13
CA THR A 240 18.16 27.14 -16.88
C THR A 240 19.02 25.92 -17.12
N ASP A 241 18.66 25.08 -18.09
CA ASP A 241 19.41 23.88 -18.52
C ASP A 241 20.82 24.22 -19.02
N LYS A 242 21.02 25.41 -19.60
CA LYS A 242 22.32 25.86 -20.10
C LYS A 242 23.18 26.55 -19.05
N THR A 243 22.60 26.96 -17.92
CA THR A 243 23.29 27.74 -16.88
C THR A 243 23.56 26.86 -15.66
N TRP A 244 22.92 27.11 -14.52
CA TRP A 244 23.10 26.29 -13.31
C TRP A 244 22.57 24.85 -13.49
N GLY A 245 21.62 24.65 -14.41
CA GLY A 245 21.05 23.34 -14.72
C GLY A 245 22.06 22.35 -15.29
N ARG A 246 23.22 22.84 -15.75
CA ARG A 246 24.34 21.98 -16.16
C ARG A 246 24.82 21.04 -15.07
N LEU A 247 24.75 21.42 -13.79
CA LEU A 247 25.18 20.59 -12.66
C LEU A 247 24.05 20.15 -11.73
N PHE A 248 22.88 20.81 -11.81
CA PHE A 248 21.78 20.57 -10.88
C PHE A 248 20.47 20.28 -11.59
N LEU A 249 19.67 19.40 -11.00
CA LEU A 249 18.30 19.17 -11.44
C LEU A 249 17.42 20.41 -11.20
N THR A 250 16.53 20.68 -12.14
CA THR A 250 15.39 21.58 -11.92
C THR A 250 14.30 20.88 -11.10
N SER A 251 13.37 21.65 -10.54
CA SER A 251 12.17 21.12 -9.87
C SER A 251 11.32 20.21 -10.77
N GLY A 252 11.27 20.49 -12.08
CA GLY A 252 10.55 19.67 -13.06
C GLY A 252 11.25 18.32 -13.29
N GLU A 253 12.57 18.34 -13.45
CA GLU A 253 13.37 17.13 -13.64
C GLU A 253 13.40 16.24 -12.37
N LEU A 254 13.46 16.86 -11.19
CA LEU A 254 13.31 16.13 -9.91
C LEU A 254 11.91 15.51 -9.78
N THR A 255 10.87 16.20 -10.26
CA THR A 255 9.51 15.64 -10.31
C THR A 255 9.44 14.45 -11.25
N ALA A 256 10.07 14.51 -12.43
CA ALA A 256 10.18 13.39 -13.35
C ALA A 256 10.89 12.18 -12.71
N LEU A 257 12.01 12.39 -12.03
CA LEU A 257 12.68 11.35 -11.25
C LEU A 257 11.73 10.71 -10.22
N ALA A 258 11.01 11.54 -9.44
CA ALA A 258 10.06 11.04 -8.45
C ALA A 258 8.91 10.22 -9.08
N VAL A 259 8.47 10.56 -10.30
CA VAL A 259 7.47 9.77 -11.03
C VAL A 259 8.04 8.40 -11.40
N LEU A 260 9.28 8.33 -11.89
CA LEU A 260 9.94 7.07 -12.21
C LEU A 260 10.15 6.19 -10.97
N LEU A 261 10.64 6.76 -9.87
CA LEU A 261 10.81 6.06 -8.60
C LEU A 261 9.46 5.53 -8.08
N THR A 262 8.38 6.31 -8.24
CA THR A 262 7.02 5.88 -7.86
C THR A 262 6.55 4.74 -8.75
N GLY A 263 6.78 4.84 -10.07
CA GLY A 263 6.40 3.82 -11.03
C GLY A 263 7.15 2.50 -10.84
N ARG A 264 8.41 2.55 -10.41
CA ARG A 264 9.27 1.38 -10.21
C ARG A 264 9.09 0.74 -8.83
N PHE A 265 9.11 1.53 -7.77
CA PHE A 265 9.13 1.01 -6.38
C PHE A 265 7.80 1.18 -5.64
N GLY A 266 6.86 1.93 -6.21
CA GLY A 266 5.58 2.18 -5.57
C GLY A 266 5.74 2.94 -4.26
N TRP A 267 6.68 3.88 -4.17
CA TRP A 267 6.86 4.73 -2.98
C TRP A 267 5.81 5.84 -2.88
N ASN A 268 5.54 6.33 -1.67
CA ASN A 268 4.60 7.44 -1.45
C ASN A 268 5.29 8.79 -1.72
N LEU A 269 4.55 9.77 -2.23
CA LEU A 269 5.06 11.13 -2.47
C LEU A 269 5.71 11.75 -1.22
N SER A 270 5.15 11.47 -0.04
CA SER A 270 5.66 11.99 1.25
C SER A 270 7.05 11.47 1.64
N VAL A 271 7.52 10.38 1.00
CA VAL A 271 8.85 9.80 1.28
C VAL A 271 9.94 10.67 0.67
N TYR A 272 9.73 11.22 -0.52
CA TYR A 272 10.76 11.96 -1.27
C TYR A 272 11.28 13.18 -0.53
N GLY A 273 10.46 13.84 0.29
CA GLY A 273 10.91 15.00 1.07
C GLY A 273 11.91 14.68 2.17
N ARG A 274 12.05 13.43 2.61
CA ARG A 274 12.94 13.06 3.74
C ARG A 274 13.77 11.82 3.47
N MET A 275 13.85 11.41 2.21
CA MET A 275 14.60 10.22 1.82
C MET A 275 16.09 10.51 2.01
N PRO A 276 16.77 9.85 2.97
CA PRO A 276 18.21 9.95 3.07
C PRO A 276 18.84 9.41 1.80
N THR A 277 20.06 9.85 1.50
CA THR A 277 20.85 9.22 0.44
C THR A 277 20.99 7.72 0.72
N PRO A 278 20.68 6.84 -0.25
CA PRO A 278 20.88 5.40 -0.10
C PRO A 278 22.34 5.08 0.20
N SER A 279 22.57 4.27 1.23
CA SER A 279 23.91 3.73 1.53
C SER A 279 24.15 2.45 0.74
N THR A 280 25.40 2.17 0.38
CA THR A 280 25.77 0.89 -0.20
C THR A 280 25.99 -0.15 0.91
N ALA A 281 25.54 -1.37 0.67
CA ALA A 281 25.96 -2.52 1.46
C ALA A 281 27.02 -3.30 0.69
N PRO A 282 27.99 -3.96 1.36
CA PRO A 282 28.93 -4.85 0.69
C PRO A 282 28.16 -5.94 -0.05
N SER A 283 28.28 -5.99 -1.39
CA SER A 283 27.86 -7.12 -2.20
C SER A 283 28.77 -8.30 -1.84
N ALA A 284 28.22 -9.40 -1.33
CA ALA A 284 29.04 -10.57 -1.02
C ALA A 284 29.60 -11.15 -2.35
N GLY A 285 30.87 -10.87 -2.65
CA GLY A 285 31.65 -11.56 -3.68
C GLY A 285 31.59 -11.04 -5.12
N GLU A 286 30.79 -10.02 -5.43
CA GLU A 286 30.70 -9.45 -6.78
C GLU A 286 31.10 -7.97 -6.81
N THR A 287 32.15 -7.63 -7.58
CA THR A 287 32.61 -6.25 -7.82
C THR A 287 31.82 -5.51 -8.91
N ALA A 288 31.02 -6.23 -9.70
CA ALA A 288 30.28 -5.68 -10.83
C ALA A 288 28.87 -5.16 -10.47
N SER A 289 28.36 -5.48 -9.27
CA SER A 289 27.01 -5.13 -8.83
C SER A 289 27.03 -4.33 -7.52
N VAL A 290 26.17 -3.32 -7.41
CA VAL A 290 26.07 -2.44 -6.24
C VAL A 290 24.70 -2.60 -5.61
N THR A 291 24.63 -2.99 -4.33
CA THR A 291 23.36 -3.07 -3.60
C THR A 291 23.15 -1.84 -2.73
N TYR A 292 22.09 -1.08 -3.05
CA TYR A 292 21.65 0.10 -2.31
C TYR A 292 20.66 -0.28 -1.22
N GLN A 293 20.89 0.25 -0.02
CA GLN A 293 19.97 0.21 1.11
C GLN A 293 19.19 1.53 1.17
N VAL A 294 17.92 1.49 0.79
CA VAL A 294 17.04 2.66 0.81
C VAL A 294 16.22 2.65 2.09
N GLN A 295 16.37 3.69 2.92
CA GLN A 295 15.51 3.87 4.09
C GLN A 295 14.19 4.54 3.68
N VAL A 296 13.09 3.82 3.90
CA VAL A 296 11.73 4.33 3.68
C VAL A 296 11.03 4.54 5.01
N GLU A 297 10.53 5.75 5.24
CA GLU A 297 9.75 6.10 6.42
C GLU A 297 8.28 5.58 6.35
N LYS A 298 7.90 4.70 7.27
CA LYS A 298 6.53 4.17 7.50
C LYS A 298 5.83 4.90 8.66
N ARG A 299 5.24 6.06 8.37
CA ARG A 299 4.62 6.95 9.38
C ARG A 299 3.46 6.35 10.20
N ARG A 300 2.79 5.31 9.70
CA ARG A 300 1.57 4.77 10.32
C ARG A 300 1.77 3.44 11.06
N SER A 301 2.98 2.90 11.12
CA SER A 301 3.19 1.55 11.65
C SER A 301 3.17 1.46 13.18
N GLY A 302 3.27 2.58 13.91
CA GLY A 302 3.33 2.60 15.37
C GLY A 302 4.57 1.87 15.95
N GLY A 303 4.72 1.89 17.28
CA GLY A 303 5.63 0.99 18.01
C GLY A 303 7.12 1.01 17.61
N GLY A 304 7.66 2.15 17.16
CA GLY A 304 9.07 2.28 16.77
C GLY A 304 9.45 1.63 15.43
N ARG A 305 8.50 1.01 14.70
CA ARG A 305 8.72 0.43 13.35
C ARG A 305 8.55 1.48 12.25
N TRP A 306 9.23 2.61 12.41
CA TRP A 306 9.02 3.80 11.58
C TRP A 306 9.86 3.82 10.31
N PHE A 307 10.88 2.98 10.22
CA PHE A 307 11.72 2.87 9.04
C PHE A 307 11.74 1.42 8.59
N SER A 308 11.71 1.23 7.28
CA SER A 308 12.07 -0.03 6.64
C SER A 308 13.21 0.24 5.68
N THR A 309 14.21 -0.63 5.72
CA THR A 309 15.27 -0.65 4.71
C THR A 309 14.83 -1.58 3.59
N GLU A 310 14.79 -1.06 2.37
CA GLU A 310 14.53 -1.80 1.14
C GLU A 310 15.85 -1.89 0.36
N ASN A 311 16.23 -3.09 -0.09
CA ASN A 311 17.48 -3.32 -0.81
C ASN A 311 17.24 -3.43 -2.31
N PHE A 312 18.03 -2.71 -3.10
CA PHE A 312 17.95 -2.72 -4.56
C PHE A 312 19.34 -2.86 -5.18
N THR A 313 19.53 -3.90 -5.98
CA THR A 313 20.81 -4.16 -6.64
C THR A 313 20.84 -3.55 -8.04
N ASP A 314 21.89 -2.80 -8.35
CA ASP A 314 22.26 -2.39 -9.70
C ASP A 314 23.25 -3.41 -10.27
N SER A 315 22.83 -4.11 -11.31
CA SER A 315 23.62 -5.07 -12.07
C SER A 315 23.66 -4.75 -13.57
N GLY A 316 23.18 -3.57 -13.99
CA GLY A 316 23.05 -3.23 -15.41
C GLY A 316 21.84 -2.35 -15.73
N ALA A 317 21.59 -2.12 -17.02
CA ALA A 317 20.54 -1.22 -17.52
C ALA A 317 19.13 -1.62 -17.07
N ASP A 318 18.84 -2.92 -17.00
CA ASP A 318 17.50 -3.44 -16.68
C ASP A 318 17.27 -3.67 -15.18
N SER A 319 18.32 -3.49 -14.39
CA SER A 319 18.29 -3.77 -12.96
C SER A 319 17.43 -2.74 -12.20
N PRO A 320 16.73 -3.14 -11.11
CA PRO A 320 16.01 -2.20 -10.26
C PRO A 320 16.89 -1.09 -9.68
N GLY A 321 18.15 -1.38 -9.35
CA GLY A 321 19.08 -0.42 -8.77
C GLY A 321 19.58 0.65 -9.74
N ARG A 322 19.49 0.45 -11.07
CA ARG A 322 20.01 1.41 -12.05
C ARG A 322 19.42 2.81 -11.92
N LEU A 323 18.12 2.91 -11.66
CA LEU A 323 17.46 4.19 -11.45
C LEU A 323 17.95 4.89 -10.17
N ILE A 324 18.36 4.13 -9.15
CA ILE A 324 18.95 4.68 -7.92
C ILE A 324 20.37 5.21 -8.21
N THR A 325 21.18 4.47 -8.98
CA THR A 325 22.49 4.95 -9.45
C THR A 325 22.36 6.27 -10.21
N GLN A 326 21.44 6.34 -11.18
CA GLN A 326 21.19 7.57 -11.95
C GLN A 326 20.71 8.72 -11.07
N ALA A 327 19.87 8.45 -10.07
CA ALA A 327 19.43 9.45 -9.11
C ALA A 327 20.60 9.97 -8.26
N LEU A 328 21.48 9.09 -7.80
CA LEU A 328 22.67 9.44 -7.02
C LEU A 328 23.63 10.32 -7.81
N GLU A 329 23.88 9.97 -9.08
CA GLU A 329 24.72 10.74 -10.01
C GLU A 329 24.10 12.11 -10.32
N ALA A 330 22.82 12.15 -10.71
CA ALA A 330 22.13 13.40 -11.06
C ALA A 330 22.02 14.39 -9.89
N THR A 331 22.11 13.91 -8.66
CA THR A 331 21.98 14.74 -7.44
C THR A 331 23.31 14.97 -6.72
N ALA A 332 24.41 14.36 -7.17
CA ALA A 332 25.70 14.36 -6.48
C ALA A 332 26.19 15.78 -6.18
N ASN A 333 26.31 16.65 -7.21
CA ASN A 333 26.78 18.02 -7.04
C ASN A 333 25.92 18.83 -6.05
N ALA A 334 24.59 18.67 -6.11
CA ALA A 334 23.69 19.39 -5.22
C ALA A 334 23.83 18.90 -3.77
N ARG A 335 23.93 17.58 -3.55
CA ARG A 335 24.12 17.00 -2.21
C ARG A 335 25.45 17.40 -1.60
N GLU A 336 26.51 17.44 -2.41
CA GLU A 336 27.84 17.89 -1.97
C GLU A 336 27.80 19.35 -1.48
N LEU A 337 27.26 20.27 -2.30
CA LEU A 337 27.17 21.68 -1.93
C LEU A 337 26.23 21.91 -0.73
N VAL A 338 25.09 21.21 -0.68
CA VAL A 338 24.18 21.27 0.47
C VAL A 338 24.89 20.83 1.75
N ASN A 339 25.68 19.76 1.72
CA ASN A 339 26.41 19.30 2.89
C ASN A 339 27.54 20.27 3.30
N GLN A 340 28.08 21.07 2.38
CA GLN A 340 29.02 22.15 2.71
C GLN A 340 28.31 23.34 3.37
N LEU A 341 27.14 23.74 2.85
CA LEU A 341 26.36 24.88 3.34
C LEU A 341 25.64 24.58 4.67
N ALA A 342 25.17 23.34 4.84
CA ALA A 342 24.45 22.87 6.01
C ALA A 342 24.91 21.45 6.39
N PRO A 343 26.07 21.31 7.07
CA PRO A 343 26.65 20.02 7.44
C PRO A 343 25.66 19.08 8.12
N GLY A 344 25.63 17.82 7.65
CA GLY A 344 24.71 16.80 8.14
C GLY A 344 23.40 16.70 7.36
N THR A 345 23.21 17.52 6.33
CA THR A 345 22.05 17.43 5.41
C THR A 345 22.41 16.56 4.21
N ASP A 346 21.93 15.31 4.20
CA ASP A 346 22.16 14.36 3.10
C ASP A 346 20.85 13.68 2.64
N LEU A 347 20.11 14.40 1.80
CA LEU A 347 18.83 13.97 1.25
C LEU A 347 18.96 13.70 -0.25
N LEU A 348 18.46 12.54 -0.70
CA LEU A 348 18.57 12.13 -2.11
C LEU A 348 17.87 13.11 -3.04
N MET A 349 16.66 13.54 -2.68
CA MET A 349 15.78 14.29 -3.57
C MET A 349 16.03 15.79 -3.45
N VAL A 350 17.11 16.27 -4.05
CA VAL A 350 17.50 17.68 -4.04
C VAL A 350 17.45 18.28 -5.44
N ALA A 351 16.97 19.51 -5.55
CA ALA A 351 16.99 20.31 -6.77
C ALA A 351 17.32 21.77 -6.47
N ARG A 352 17.89 22.46 -7.45
CA ARG A 352 18.14 23.89 -7.39
C ARG A 352 16.81 24.61 -7.69
N ALA A 353 16.32 25.40 -6.74
CA ALA A 353 15.06 26.13 -6.88
C ALA A 353 15.23 27.32 -7.83
N TYR A 354 14.24 27.59 -8.68
CA TYR A 354 14.34 28.73 -9.62
C TYR A 354 14.42 30.08 -8.89
N ARG A 355 13.65 30.22 -7.80
CA ARG A 355 13.67 31.36 -6.87
C ARG A 355 14.00 30.84 -5.47
N SER A 356 14.73 31.64 -4.70
CA SER A 356 14.83 31.44 -3.26
C SER A 356 13.43 31.61 -2.66
N GLU A 357 13.00 30.67 -1.82
CA GLU A 357 11.79 30.86 -1.01
C GLU A 357 12.13 31.91 0.06
N MET A 358 11.54 33.10 -0.05
CA MET A 358 11.73 34.17 0.95
C MET A 358 11.29 33.73 2.36
N GLU A 359 10.35 32.77 2.45
CA GLU A 359 9.88 32.21 3.72
C GLU A 359 9.51 30.72 3.56
N HIS A 360 10.07 29.86 4.42
CA HIS A 360 9.75 28.42 4.46
C HIS A 360 8.41 28.19 5.19
N THR A 361 7.32 28.06 4.44
CA THR A 361 5.97 27.97 5.02
C THR A 361 5.50 26.54 5.32
N ASP A 362 6.13 25.53 4.72
CA ASP A 362 5.78 24.11 4.90
C ASP A 362 6.73 23.40 5.87
N LEU A 363 6.48 23.61 7.18
CA LEU A 363 7.25 23.01 8.27
C LEU A 363 7.17 21.46 8.32
N ASP A 364 6.27 20.84 7.56
CA ASP A 364 6.23 19.39 7.39
C ASP A 364 7.20 18.88 6.31
N ARG A 365 7.94 19.75 5.64
CA ARG A 365 9.06 19.41 4.73
C ARG A 365 10.37 19.95 5.29
N PRO A 366 11.53 19.37 4.92
CA PRO A 366 12.80 19.99 5.26
C PRO A 366 12.86 21.42 4.74
N ALA A 367 13.44 22.30 5.55
CA ALA A 367 13.73 23.65 5.12
C ALA A 367 14.69 23.61 3.91
N PRO A 368 14.53 24.54 2.95
CA PRO A 368 15.51 24.71 1.90
C PRO A 368 16.88 25.10 2.47
N VAL A 369 17.94 24.75 1.76
CA VAL A 369 19.31 25.23 1.98
C VAL A 369 19.64 26.05 0.75
N ASP A 370 19.44 27.36 0.81
CA ASP A 370 19.46 28.23 -0.38
C ASP A 370 20.71 28.00 -1.25
N PRO A 371 20.59 27.81 -2.57
CA PRO A 371 19.37 27.87 -3.42
C PRO A 371 18.64 26.52 -3.61
N PHE A 372 18.85 25.52 -2.76
CA PHE A 372 18.36 24.16 -2.91
C PHE A 372 17.08 23.88 -2.12
N ALA A 373 16.18 23.11 -2.73
CA ALA A 373 14.95 22.61 -2.12
C ALA A 373 14.88 21.09 -2.18
N PHE A 374 14.13 20.50 -1.23
CA PHE A 374 14.07 19.05 -1.03
C PHE A 374 12.69 18.44 -1.32
N GLY A 375 12.71 17.30 -2.01
CA GLY A 375 11.54 16.51 -2.34
C GLY A 375 10.59 17.14 -3.35
N VAL A 376 9.41 16.53 -3.48
CA VAL A 376 8.38 16.93 -4.45
C VAL A 376 7.06 17.16 -3.73
N SER A 377 6.45 18.32 -3.99
CA SER A 377 5.13 18.66 -3.45
C SER A 377 4.00 18.17 -4.37
N PRO A 378 2.76 18.03 -3.84
CA PRO A 378 1.60 17.74 -4.67
C PRO A 378 1.41 18.76 -5.81
N ASP A 379 1.72 20.04 -5.57
CA ASP A 379 1.54 21.10 -6.56
C ASP A 379 2.62 21.09 -7.63
N MET A 380 3.86 20.72 -7.29
CA MET A 380 4.91 20.42 -8.26
C MET A 380 4.46 19.30 -9.20
N GLY A 381 3.89 18.21 -8.65
CA GLY A 381 3.34 17.11 -9.46
C GLY A 381 2.19 17.53 -10.38
N LYS A 382 1.28 18.39 -9.91
CA LYS A 382 0.19 18.94 -10.75
C LYS A 382 0.72 19.89 -11.83
N HIS A 383 1.71 20.72 -11.50
CA HIS A 383 2.32 21.64 -12.45
C HIS A 383 3.06 20.85 -13.53
N TRP A 384 3.89 19.89 -13.14
CA TRP A 384 4.60 18.99 -14.07
C TRP A 384 3.64 18.27 -15.03
N ALA A 385 2.55 17.71 -14.52
CA ALA A 385 1.54 17.06 -15.37
C ALA A 385 0.92 18.02 -16.38
N ARG A 386 0.55 19.23 -15.96
CA ARG A 386 -0.02 20.26 -16.85
C ARG A 386 0.96 20.67 -17.95
N THR A 387 2.23 20.89 -17.61
CA THR A 387 3.27 21.26 -18.58
C THR A 387 3.48 20.19 -19.67
N HIS A 388 3.18 18.93 -19.37
CA HIS A 388 3.30 17.82 -20.32
C HIS A 388 1.96 17.33 -20.90
N GLY A 389 0.86 18.08 -20.68
CA GLY A 389 -0.46 17.71 -21.20
C GLY A 389 -1.01 16.39 -20.63
N LEU A 390 -0.70 16.08 -19.37
CA LEU A 390 -1.14 14.88 -18.65
C LEU A 390 -2.32 15.18 -17.72
N ASN A 391 -3.18 14.18 -17.50
CA ASN A 391 -4.40 14.31 -16.71
C ASN A 391 -4.16 14.21 -15.20
N GLY A 392 -3.77 15.34 -14.61
CA GLY A 392 -3.61 15.50 -13.16
C GLY A 392 -2.32 14.91 -12.59
N SER A 393 -2.16 15.01 -11.26
CA SER A 393 -0.93 14.57 -10.59
C SER A 393 -0.67 13.06 -10.78
N PRO A 394 0.54 12.66 -11.22
CA PRO A 394 0.83 11.27 -11.58
C PRO A 394 0.96 10.35 -10.35
N PHE A 395 1.37 10.88 -9.19
CA PHE A 395 1.83 10.07 -8.06
C PHE A 395 0.82 9.06 -7.51
N GLN A 396 -0.43 9.45 -7.30
CA GLN A 396 -1.43 8.55 -6.72
C GLN A 396 -1.80 7.40 -7.66
N ARG A 397 -1.93 7.68 -8.96
CA ARG A 397 -2.29 6.69 -9.97
C ARG A 397 -1.10 5.80 -10.30
N SER A 398 0.11 6.37 -10.49
CA SER A 398 1.34 5.60 -10.70
C SER A 398 1.58 4.63 -9.55
N ARG A 399 1.48 5.12 -8.29
CA ARG A 399 1.62 4.26 -7.12
C ARG A 399 0.57 3.15 -7.11
N ARG A 400 -0.70 3.48 -7.35
CA ARG A 400 -1.79 2.49 -7.35
C ARG A 400 -1.53 1.40 -8.38
N THR A 401 -1.20 1.77 -9.62
CA THR A 401 -0.87 0.83 -10.68
C THR A 401 0.30 -0.07 -10.30
N THR A 402 1.38 0.48 -9.75
CA THR A 402 2.52 -0.34 -9.30
C THR A 402 2.12 -1.28 -8.16
N VAL A 403 1.33 -0.80 -7.19
CA VAL A 403 0.84 -1.64 -6.07
C VAL A 403 -0.03 -2.79 -6.58
N THR A 404 -0.96 -2.53 -7.49
CA THR A 404 -1.85 -3.57 -8.04
C THR A 404 -1.08 -4.56 -8.91
N ASP A 405 -0.14 -4.10 -9.74
CA ASP A 405 0.66 -4.98 -10.60
C ASP A 405 1.63 -5.86 -9.81
N THR A 406 2.14 -5.37 -8.68
CA THR A 406 3.03 -6.18 -7.83
C THR A 406 2.26 -7.26 -7.05
N GLY A 407 0.93 -7.11 -6.90
CA GLY A 407 0.08 -8.10 -6.22
C GLY A 407 0.35 -8.27 -4.72
N ARG A 408 1.12 -7.38 -4.08
CA ARG A 408 1.42 -7.42 -2.65
C ARG A 408 1.49 -6.02 -2.02
N PRO A 409 1.37 -5.90 -0.69
CA PRO A 409 1.44 -4.61 -0.02
C PRO A 409 2.82 -3.94 -0.15
N LEU A 410 2.85 -2.75 -0.75
CA LEU A 410 4.03 -1.87 -0.77
C LEU A 410 3.87 -0.75 0.26
N GLN A 411 4.49 -0.89 1.43
CA GLN A 411 4.47 0.12 2.51
C GLN A 411 3.10 0.39 3.15
N HIS A 412 2.22 -0.62 3.16
CA HIS A 412 0.93 -0.59 3.85
C HIS A 412 0.55 -2.00 4.35
N ALA A 413 -0.46 -2.10 5.22
CA ALA A 413 -0.95 -3.39 5.72
C ALA A 413 -1.78 -4.13 4.66
N GLN A 414 -1.88 -5.45 4.77
CA GLN A 414 -2.68 -6.30 3.87
C GLN A 414 -4.13 -5.81 3.74
N SER A 415 -4.78 -5.49 4.86
CA SER A 415 -6.15 -4.96 4.84
C SER A 415 -6.30 -3.65 4.04
N THR A 416 -5.27 -2.81 4.06
CA THR A 416 -5.23 -1.57 3.25
C THR A 416 -5.00 -1.89 1.78
N HIS A 417 -4.18 -2.90 1.50
CA HIS A 417 -3.88 -3.36 0.14
C HIS A 417 -5.18 -3.78 -0.56
N GLU A 418 -5.91 -4.69 0.07
CA GLU A 418 -7.16 -5.20 -0.46
C GLU A 418 -8.23 -4.11 -0.56
N SER A 419 -8.53 -3.43 0.56
CA SER A 419 -9.68 -2.52 0.62
C SER A 419 -9.49 -1.19 -0.09
N ILE A 420 -8.26 -0.69 -0.23
CA ILE A 420 -7.99 0.61 -0.88
C ILE A 420 -7.48 0.40 -2.31
N TYR A 421 -6.61 -0.58 -2.55
CA TYR A 421 -5.90 -0.71 -3.83
C TYR A 421 -6.49 -1.77 -4.75
N VAL A 422 -6.72 -2.98 -4.27
CA VAL A 422 -7.07 -4.15 -5.12
C VAL A 422 -8.58 -4.21 -5.42
N LEU A 423 -9.40 -4.43 -4.39
CA LEU A 423 -10.84 -4.67 -4.55
C LEU A 423 -11.60 -3.54 -5.26
N PRO A 424 -11.30 -2.24 -5.04
CA PRO A 424 -12.02 -1.13 -5.70
C PRO A 424 -11.51 -0.79 -7.11
N ASP A 425 -10.43 -1.42 -7.56
CA ASP A 425 -9.79 -1.05 -8.83
C ASP A 425 -10.43 -1.81 -9.99
N ARG A 426 -10.98 -1.06 -10.95
CA ARG A 426 -11.71 -1.60 -12.10
C ARG A 426 -10.83 -2.42 -13.03
N ARG A 427 -9.54 -2.11 -13.14
CA ARG A 427 -8.60 -2.88 -13.96
C ARG A 427 -8.36 -4.25 -13.34
N VAL A 428 -8.16 -4.29 -12.03
CA VAL A 428 -8.06 -5.55 -11.26
C VAL A 428 -9.36 -6.34 -11.36
N GLN A 429 -10.51 -5.72 -11.11
CA GLN A 429 -11.81 -6.37 -11.21
C GLN A 429 -12.05 -7.00 -12.59
N ARG A 430 -11.65 -6.32 -13.68
CA ARG A 430 -11.78 -6.84 -15.04
C ARG A 430 -10.82 -8.01 -15.28
N ALA A 431 -9.56 -7.89 -14.87
CA ALA A 431 -8.54 -8.92 -15.05
C ALA A 431 -8.78 -10.18 -14.22
N SER A 432 -9.47 -10.06 -13.07
CA SER A 432 -9.76 -11.20 -12.19
C SER A 432 -11.05 -11.96 -12.53
N ARG A 433 -11.84 -11.51 -13.52
CA ARG A 433 -13.14 -12.15 -13.85
C ARG A 433 -12.98 -13.63 -14.17
N ASP A 434 -12.07 -13.94 -15.09
CA ASP A 434 -11.85 -15.31 -15.55
C ASP A 434 -11.30 -16.20 -14.43
N VAL A 435 -10.47 -15.63 -13.54
CA VAL A 435 -9.96 -16.35 -12.36
C VAL A 435 -11.08 -16.66 -11.37
N PHE A 436 -12.00 -15.71 -11.13
CA PHE A 436 -13.16 -15.95 -10.27
C PHE A 436 -14.13 -16.96 -10.89
N GLU A 437 -14.35 -16.89 -12.20
CA GLU A 437 -15.20 -17.85 -12.92
C GLU A 437 -14.60 -19.25 -12.88
N ALA A 438 -13.30 -19.40 -13.19
CA ALA A 438 -12.58 -20.67 -13.09
C ALA A 438 -12.61 -21.24 -11.67
N GLY A 439 -12.35 -20.42 -10.65
CA GLY A 439 -12.39 -20.86 -9.26
C GLY A 439 -13.80 -21.24 -8.78
N ALA A 440 -14.83 -20.51 -9.23
CA ALA A 440 -16.22 -20.87 -8.95
C ALA A 440 -16.63 -22.18 -9.64
N ARG A 441 -16.15 -22.41 -10.86
CA ARG A 441 -16.38 -23.65 -11.61
C ARG A 441 -15.65 -24.84 -11.01
N GLU A 442 -14.39 -24.67 -10.61
CA GLU A 442 -13.62 -25.68 -9.89
C GLU A 442 -14.31 -26.05 -8.57
N ALA A 443 -14.75 -25.05 -7.79
CA ALA A 443 -15.51 -25.28 -6.57
C ALA A 443 -16.84 -26.01 -6.84
N LEU A 444 -17.50 -25.73 -7.96
CA LEU A 444 -18.73 -26.43 -8.37
C LEU A 444 -18.45 -27.87 -8.83
N GLU A 445 -17.34 -28.12 -9.52
CA GLU A 445 -16.91 -29.45 -9.97
C GLU A 445 -16.50 -30.33 -8.77
N GLN A 446 -15.85 -29.73 -7.75
CA GLN A 446 -15.55 -30.40 -6.48
C GLN A 446 -16.80 -30.81 -5.67
N VAL A 447 -17.97 -30.22 -5.96
CA VAL A 447 -19.26 -30.56 -5.32
C VAL A 447 -19.94 -31.77 -6.00
N ARG A 448 -19.39 -32.31 -7.11
CA ARG A 448 -20.06 -33.34 -7.94
C ARG A 448 -19.55 -34.79 -7.78
N ALA A 449 -18.84 -35.14 -6.72
CA ALA A 449 -18.59 -36.56 -6.43
C ALA A 449 -19.84 -37.20 -5.79
N VAL A 450 -20.69 -37.79 -6.62
CA VAL A 450 -21.98 -38.42 -6.26
C VAL A 450 -21.83 -39.96 -6.27
N PHE A 451 -22.63 -40.68 -5.48
CA PHE A 451 -22.68 -42.14 -5.56
C PHE A 451 -23.38 -42.57 -6.87
N ASP A 452 -22.63 -43.23 -7.75
CA ASP A 452 -23.06 -43.61 -9.11
C ASP A 452 -23.64 -45.04 -9.20
N GLY A 453 -23.67 -45.78 -8.08
CA GLY A 453 -24.25 -47.11 -7.99
C GLY A 453 -25.76 -47.13 -7.71
N LYS A 454 -26.30 -48.33 -7.46
CA LYS A 454 -27.72 -48.57 -7.16
C LYS A 454 -27.93 -48.86 -5.68
N ILE A 455 -29.06 -48.42 -5.12
CA ILE A 455 -29.51 -48.82 -3.78
C ILE A 455 -30.57 -49.90 -3.94
N THR A 456 -30.39 -51.02 -3.26
CA THR A 456 -31.27 -52.20 -3.34
C THR A 456 -31.75 -52.61 -1.96
N ASP A 457 -32.89 -53.31 -1.88
CA ASP A 457 -33.47 -53.69 -0.58
C ASP A 457 -32.80 -54.94 0.05
N LYS A 458 -32.13 -55.76 -0.77
CA LYS A 458 -31.53 -57.04 -0.36
C LYS A 458 -30.28 -57.37 -1.19
N PRO A 459 -29.35 -58.18 -0.68
CA PRO A 459 -28.21 -58.66 -1.45
C PRO A 459 -28.67 -59.55 -2.61
N ASP A 460 -27.96 -59.47 -3.73
CA ASP A 460 -28.07 -60.42 -4.83
C ASP A 460 -26.95 -61.45 -4.73
N LEU A 461 -27.30 -62.74 -4.71
CA LEU A 461 -26.33 -63.83 -4.57
C LEU A 461 -25.45 -63.99 -5.82
N ALA A 462 -25.82 -63.39 -6.94
CA ALA A 462 -25.00 -63.33 -8.15
C ALA A 462 -23.90 -62.25 -8.06
N HIS A 463 -24.04 -61.28 -7.15
CA HIS A 463 -23.07 -60.21 -6.97
C HIS A 463 -22.02 -60.59 -5.91
N GLN A 464 -20.81 -60.07 -6.08
CA GLN A 464 -19.71 -60.32 -5.14
C GLN A 464 -19.64 -59.22 -4.08
N GLU A 465 -19.75 -59.57 -2.79
CA GLU A 465 -19.59 -58.61 -1.70
C GLU A 465 -18.13 -58.12 -1.63
N THR A 466 -17.93 -56.80 -1.73
CA THR A 466 -16.65 -56.11 -1.53
C THR A 466 -16.62 -55.39 -0.16
N ALA A 467 -15.49 -54.77 0.18
CA ALA A 467 -15.36 -54.04 1.44
C ALA A 467 -16.29 -52.84 1.60
N THR A 468 -16.92 -52.35 0.52
CA THR A 468 -17.85 -51.20 0.58
C THR A 468 -19.22 -51.48 -0.04
N VAL A 469 -19.32 -52.31 -1.09
CA VAL A 469 -20.54 -52.51 -1.89
C VAL A 469 -20.61 -53.94 -2.45
N ASP A 470 -21.75 -54.35 -3.00
CA ASP A 470 -21.81 -55.55 -3.86
C ASP A 470 -21.42 -55.18 -5.30
N CYS A 471 -20.53 -55.94 -5.92
CA CYS A 471 -20.09 -55.78 -7.30
C CYS A 471 -20.90 -56.67 -8.24
N GLU A 472 -21.59 -56.07 -9.22
CA GLU A 472 -22.37 -56.79 -10.24
C GLU A 472 -21.48 -57.54 -11.24
N ASP A 473 -20.41 -56.88 -11.70
CA ASP A 473 -19.48 -57.43 -12.70
C ASP A 473 -18.15 -56.66 -12.65
N GLU A 474 -17.04 -57.36 -12.47
CA GLU A 474 -15.70 -56.76 -12.41
C GLU A 474 -15.10 -56.50 -13.80
N GLU A 475 -15.55 -57.23 -14.83
CA GLU A 475 -15.01 -57.14 -16.21
C GLU A 475 -15.48 -55.86 -16.92
N THR A 476 -16.59 -55.27 -16.48
CA THR A 476 -17.12 -54.01 -16.99
C THR A 476 -16.76 -52.78 -16.13
N SER A 477 -15.81 -52.93 -15.21
CA SER A 477 -15.34 -51.84 -14.34
C SER A 477 -14.81 -50.64 -15.15
N PRO A 478 -15.13 -49.39 -14.75
CA PRO A 478 -14.51 -48.18 -15.31
C PRO A 478 -12.98 -48.09 -15.10
N TRP A 479 -12.41 -48.97 -14.28
CA TRP A 479 -10.98 -49.03 -13.96
C TRP A 479 -10.40 -50.41 -14.28
N PRO A 480 -10.08 -50.72 -15.55
CA PRO A 480 -9.52 -52.02 -15.90
C PRO A 480 -8.09 -52.18 -15.39
N ALA A 481 -7.76 -53.35 -14.83
CA ALA A 481 -6.40 -53.69 -14.41
C ALA A 481 -5.53 -54.13 -15.62
N PRO A 482 -4.21 -53.92 -15.59
CA PRO A 482 -3.31 -54.30 -16.70
C PRO A 482 -3.30 -55.80 -17.06
N GLY A 483 -3.76 -56.67 -16.16
CA GLY A 483 -3.81 -58.12 -16.32
C GLY A 483 -5.20 -58.70 -16.60
N GLY A 484 -6.23 -57.86 -16.79
CA GLY A 484 -7.65 -58.27 -16.80
C GLY A 484 -8.33 -58.05 -15.44
N GLY A 485 -9.65 -57.89 -15.44
CA GLY A 485 -10.45 -57.59 -14.23
C GLY A 485 -10.40 -56.14 -13.76
N CYS A 486 -10.89 -55.90 -12.53
CA CYS A 486 -11.01 -54.58 -11.92
C CYS A 486 -9.73 -54.15 -11.17
N GLY A 487 -9.23 -52.94 -11.46
CA GLY A 487 -8.10 -52.32 -10.77
C GLY A 487 -8.48 -51.18 -9.82
N ALA A 488 -9.77 -50.99 -9.52
CA ALA A 488 -10.22 -49.98 -8.58
C ALA A 488 -9.95 -50.41 -7.14
N ASP A 489 -9.55 -49.46 -6.29
CA ASP A 489 -9.61 -49.66 -4.85
C ASP A 489 -11.06 -49.69 -4.36
N PHE A 490 -11.30 -50.29 -3.19
CA PHE A 490 -12.65 -50.41 -2.64
C PHE A 490 -13.33 -49.04 -2.35
N LEU A 491 -12.60 -47.94 -2.17
CA LEU A 491 -13.22 -46.62 -2.01
C LEU A 491 -13.71 -46.04 -3.34
N LEU A 492 -13.10 -46.45 -4.47
CA LEU A 492 -13.57 -46.16 -5.82
C LEU A 492 -14.81 -46.97 -6.21
N CYS A 493 -15.11 -48.08 -5.53
CA CYS A 493 -16.36 -48.80 -5.77
C CYS A 493 -17.60 -47.91 -5.54
N LEU A 494 -17.53 -46.91 -4.65
CA LEU A 494 -18.62 -45.93 -4.46
C LEU A 494 -18.85 -45.01 -5.67
N ALA A 495 -17.93 -44.99 -6.63
CA ALA A 495 -18.02 -44.27 -7.89
C ALA A 495 -18.36 -45.20 -9.08
N CYS A 496 -18.52 -46.49 -8.83
CA CYS A 496 -18.73 -47.49 -9.88
C CYS A 496 -20.22 -47.64 -10.21
N THR A 497 -20.55 -47.75 -11.49
CA THR A 497 -21.93 -48.04 -11.93
C THR A 497 -22.37 -49.47 -11.61
N ASN A 498 -21.42 -50.38 -11.37
CA ASN A 498 -21.66 -51.77 -11.02
C ASN A 498 -21.85 -51.99 -9.52
N ALA A 499 -21.82 -50.92 -8.72
CA ALA A 499 -21.94 -50.98 -7.27
C ALA A 499 -23.40 -51.05 -6.82
N HIS A 500 -23.69 -51.97 -5.90
CA HIS A 500 -25.00 -52.10 -5.25
C HIS A 500 -24.87 -51.97 -3.74
N VAL A 501 -25.68 -51.11 -3.14
CA VAL A 501 -25.73 -50.87 -1.70
C VAL A 501 -27.08 -51.32 -1.15
N HIS A 502 -27.06 -52.25 -0.20
CA HIS A 502 -28.25 -52.71 0.50
C HIS A 502 -28.13 -52.49 2.02
N PRO A 503 -29.19 -52.72 2.82
CA PRO A 503 -29.18 -52.43 4.26
C PRO A 503 -28.10 -53.12 5.10
N GLY A 504 -27.47 -54.18 4.58
CA GLY A 504 -26.32 -54.84 5.22
C GLY A 504 -25.05 -53.98 5.18
N HIS A 505 -24.88 -53.13 4.18
CA HIS A 505 -23.74 -52.23 4.03
C HIS A 505 -23.86 -50.95 4.87
N HIS A 506 -25.07 -50.58 5.28
CA HIS A 506 -25.31 -49.29 5.92
C HIS A 506 -24.50 -49.08 7.22
N PRO A 507 -24.36 -50.06 8.13
CA PRO A 507 -23.54 -49.89 9.34
C PRO A 507 -22.07 -49.59 8.98
N ARG A 508 -21.49 -50.38 8.07
CA ARG A 508 -20.11 -50.25 7.59
C ARG A 508 -19.86 -48.89 6.92
N LEU A 509 -20.73 -48.49 5.99
CA LEU A 509 -20.61 -47.23 5.25
C LEU A 509 -20.86 -46.00 6.14
N ALA A 510 -21.78 -46.08 7.09
CA ALA A 510 -21.99 -45.03 8.08
C ALA A 510 -20.76 -44.87 9.00
N HIS A 511 -20.13 -45.98 9.39
CA HIS A 511 -18.90 -45.95 10.17
C HIS A 511 -17.72 -45.38 9.36
N LEU A 512 -17.57 -45.77 8.09
CA LEU A 512 -16.58 -45.22 7.17
C LEU A 512 -16.73 -43.70 7.01
N HIS A 513 -17.96 -43.21 6.83
CA HIS A 513 -18.28 -41.79 6.75
C HIS A 513 -17.81 -41.03 8.00
N GLN A 514 -18.04 -41.58 9.20
CA GLN A 514 -17.56 -40.97 10.46
C GLN A 514 -16.03 -40.94 10.56
N GLN A 515 -15.35 -41.99 10.10
CA GLN A 515 -13.88 -42.06 10.12
C GLN A 515 -13.26 -41.04 9.15
N ILE A 516 -13.78 -40.91 7.93
CA ILE A 516 -13.30 -39.92 6.95
C ILE A 516 -13.53 -38.49 7.44
N LEU A 517 -14.68 -38.20 8.06
CA LEU A 517 -14.92 -36.91 8.73
C LEU A 517 -13.91 -36.63 9.85
N SER A 518 -13.53 -37.66 10.60
CA SER A 518 -12.53 -37.53 11.67
C SER A 518 -11.14 -37.24 11.10
N LEU A 519 -10.76 -37.86 9.98
CA LEU A 519 -9.49 -37.58 9.29
C LEU A 519 -9.37 -36.11 8.84
N ARG A 520 -10.48 -35.50 8.40
CA ARG A 520 -10.52 -34.08 8.01
C ARG A 520 -10.10 -33.13 9.14
N SER A 521 -10.31 -33.52 10.40
CA SER A 521 -9.90 -32.71 11.55
C SER A 521 -8.41 -32.81 11.89
N VAL A 522 -7.69 -33.79 11.31
CA VAL A 522 -6.30 -34.12 11.65
C VAL A 522 -5.34 -33.87 10.48
N LEU A 523 -5.80 -34.05 9.23
CA LEU A 523 -5.00 -33.84 8.02
C LEU A 523 -5.06 -32.38 7.54
N ASP A 524 -3.97 -31.89 6.95
CA ASP A 524 -3.97 -30.59 6.26
C ASP A 524 -4.72 -30.68 4.92
N ASP A 525 -5.29 -29.55 4.47
CA ASP A 525 -6.13 -29.49 3.27
C ASP A 525 -5.43 -30.01 2.01
N ARG A 526 -4.10 -29.84 1.87
CA ARG A 526 -3.37 -30.33 0.69
C ARG A 526 -3.29 -31.85 0.67
N THR A 527 -3.01 -32.47 1.82
CA THR A 527 -2.95 -33.93 1.95
C THR A 527 -4.33 -34.54 1.77
N PHE A 528 -5.37 -33.95 2.38
CA PHE A 528 -6.75 -34.43 2.26
C PHE A 528 -7.25 -34.43 0.80
N LEU A 529 -6.89 -33.39 0.03
CA LEU A 529 -7.24 -33.28 -1.39
C LEU A 529 -6.40 -34.21 -2.28
N ARG A 530 -5.08 -34.28 -2.08
CA ARG A 530 -4.18 -35.14 -2.88
C ARG A 530 -4.61 -36.61 -2.83
N ASP A 531 -5.02 -37.07 -1.66
CA ASP A 531 -5.35 -38.47 -1.44
C ASP A 531 -6.85 -38.77 -1.72
N ARG A 532 -7.57 -37.78 -2.28
CA ARG A 532 -8.98 -37.84 -2.74
C ARG A 532 -10.03 -38.16 -1.65
N TRP A 533 -9.70 -37.97 -0.38
CA TRP A 533 -10.65 -38.18 0.73
C TRP A 533 -11.92 -37.34 0.62
N ASN A 534 -11.80 -36.14 0.06
CA ASN A 534 -12.93 -35.25 -0.20
C ASN A 534 -13.97 -35.87 -1.15
N ASP A 535 -13.52 -36.56 -2.21
CA ASP A 535 -14.40 -37.18 -3.20
C ASP A 535 -15.16 -38.37 -2.58
N HIS A 536 -14.49 -39.18 -1.75
CA HIS A 536 -15.14 -40.31 -1.08
C HIS A 536 -16.14 -39.84 -0.01
N LEU A 537 -15.82 -38.77 0.71
CA LEU A 537 -16.72 -38.17 1.69
C LEU A 537 -18.01 -37.68 1.02
N ALA A 538 -17.89 -36.94 -0.09
CA ALA A 538 -19.05 -36.43 -0.83
C ALA A 538 -19.98 -37.56 -1.34
N ARG A 539 -19.41 -38.67 -1.82
CA ARG A 539 -20.20 -39.85 -2.25
C ARG A 539 -20.94 -40.51 -1.08
N LEU A 540 -20.33 -40.56 0.10
CA LEU A 540 -20.96 -41.08 1.31
C LEU A 540 -22.05 -40.14 1.84
N GLU A 541 -21.87 -38.82 1.71
CA GLU A 541 -22.89 -37.82 2.04
C GLU A 541 -24.10 -37.93 1.11
N ASP A 542 -23.88 -38.04 -0.21
CA ASP A 542 -24.94 -38.28 -1.18
C ASP A 542 -25.66 -39.62 -0.93
N LEU A 543 -24.92 -40.69 -0.64
CA LEU A 543 -25.50 -41.98 -0.29
C LEU A 543 -26.32 -41.90 1.02
N ARG A 544 -25.84 -41.16 2.04
CA ARG A 544 -26.58 -40.91 3.28
C ARG A 544 -27.89 -40.19 3.01
N ASP A 545 -27.90 -39.22 2.10
CA ASP A 545 -29.10 -38.47 1.75
C ASP A 545 -30.11 -39.37 1.00
N LYS A 546 -29.63 -40.22 0.09
CA LYS A 546 -30.46 -41.21 -0.64
C LYS A 546 -31.03 -42.31 0.28
N VAL A 547 -30.25 -42.82 1.23
CA VAL A 547 -30.70 -43.82 2.24
C VAL A 547 -31.61 -43.20 3.31
N GLY A 548 -31.47 -41.89 3.55
CA GLY A 548 -32.18 -41.17 4.59
C GLY A 548 -31.33 -40.97 5.86
N PRO A 549 -31.11 -39.72 6.32
CA PRO A 549 -30.23 -39.43 7.45
C PRO A 549 -30.59 -40.13 8.77
N ALA A 550 -31.87 -40.39 9.02
CA ALA A 550 -32.34 -41.10 10.20
C ALA A 550 -31.97 -42.59 10.16
N ALA A 551 -32.17 -43.25 9.01
CA ALA A 551 -31.79 -44.65 8.80
C ALA A 551 -30.26 -44.83 8.83
N TRP A 552 -29.53 -43.89 8.26
CA TRP A 552 -28.06 -43.85 8.30
C TRP A 552 -27.52 -43.73 9.74
N THR A 553 -28.13 -42.85 10.54
CA THR A 553 -27.76 -42.68 11.95
C THR A 553 -28.10 -43.92 12.77
N ALA A 554 -29.27 -44.53 12.54
CA ALA A 554 -29.66 -45.78 13.19
C ALA A 554 -28.74 -46.95 12.82
N ALA A 555 -28.15 -46.94 11.61
CA ALA A 555 -27.20 -47.97 11.19
C ALA A 555 -25.90 -47.96 12.02
N LEU A 556 -25.47 -46.81 12.55
CA LEU A 556 -24.29 -46.72 13.43
C LEU A 556 -24.44 -47.56 14.71
N ALA A 557 -25.66 -47.74 15.21
CA ALA A 557 -25.92 -48.57 16.38
C ALA A 557 -25.74 -50.08 16.11
N ARG A 558 -25.66 -50.48 14.84
CA ARG A 558 -25.53 -51.87 14.39
C ARG A 558 -24.15 -52.24 13.87
N VAL A 559 -23.15 -51.35 14.04
CA VAL A 559 -21.78 -51.56 13.58
C VAL A 559 -21.13 -52.71 14.35
N THR A 560 -20.66 -53.71 13.62
CA THR A 560 -19.99 -54.90 14.18
C THR A 560 -18.48 -54.71 14.29
N ASP A 561 -17.79 -55.60 15.01
CA ASP A 561 -16.33 -55.59 15.09
C ASP A 561 -15.66 -55.89 13.73
N THR A 562 -16.33 -56.69 12.90
CA THR A 562 -15.92 -56.93 11.51
C THR A 562 -15.97 -55.64 10.70
N ASP A 563 -17.03 -54.84 10.83
CA ASP A 563 -17.15 -53.55 10.14
C ASP A 563 -16.06 -52.57 10.57
N ARG A 564 -15.77 -52.51 11.87
CA ARG A 564 -14.69 -51.65 12.40
C ARG A 564 -13.33 -52.04 11.84
N THR A 565 -13.06 -53.35 11.77
CA THR A 565 -11.81 -53.89 11.26
C THR A 565 -11.67 -53.58 9.76
N LEU A 566 -12.71 -53.82 8.96
CA LEU A 566 -12.71 -53.53 7.53
C LEU A 566 -12.52 -52.03 7.26
N VAL A 567 -13.25 -51.16 7.97
CA VAL A 567 -13.08 -49.70 7.83
C VAL A 567 -11.67 -49.25 8.22
N GLN A 568 -11.09 -49.84 9.27
CA GLN A 568 -9.72 -49.51 9.67
C GLN A 568 -8.71 -49.90 8.57
N LEU A 569 -8.86 -51.07 7.95
CA LEU A 569 -8.01 -51.54 6.86
C LEU A 569 -8.20 -50.70 5.59
N LEU A 570 -9.45 -50.31 5.28
CA LEU A 570 -9.77 -49.39 4.18
C LEU A 570 -9.09 -48.03 4.34
N VAL A 571 -9.20 -47.44 5.53
CA VAL A 571 -8.61 -46.13 5.82
C VAL A 571 -7.07 -46.16 5.74
N LYS A 572 -6.46 -47.29 6.15
CA LYS A 572 -5.01 -47.50 6.05
C LYS A 572 -4.53 -47.91 4.65
N ARG A 573 -5.46 -48.26 3.75
CA ARG A 573 -5.18 -48.85 2.42
C ARG A 573 -4.43 -50.19 2.49
N ASP A 574 -4.72 -50.98 3.53
CA ASP A 574 -4.10 -52.28 3.78
C ASP A 574 -4.91 -53.46 3.15
N LEU A 575 -5.97 -53.15 2.40
CA LEU A 575 -6.73 -54.15 1.64
C LEU A 575 -6.18 -54.20 0.21
N ALA A 576 -5.86 -55.42 -0.26
CA ALA A 576 -5.63 -55.65 -1.67
C ALA A 576 -6.99 -55.65 -2.39
N PRO A 577 -7.13 -54.92 -3.51
CA PRO A 577 -8.35 -54.93 -4.33
C PRO A 577 -8.63 -56.31 -4.91
#